data_AF-A0AA37AE84-F1
#
_entry.id   AF-A0AA37AE84-F1
#
_cell.length_a   1.000
_cell.length_b   1.000
_cell.length_c   1.000
_cell.angle_alpha   90.00
_cell.angle_beta   90.00
_cell.angle_gamma   90.00
#
_symmetry.space_group_name_H-M   'P 1'
#
loop_
_entity.id
_entity.type
_entity.pdbx_description
1 polymer ?
#
loop_
_entity_poly.entity_id
_entity_poly.type
_entity_poly.pdbx_seq_one_letter_code
_entity_poly.pdbx_strand_id
1 'polypeptide(L)'
;MMDDTKRALLGDREAAKRLTDAGVLLPCPRCLGKSEFYVSDVTEKYPNSRFWIGIVCTECKLKSVSEKYLVEIGKNKNGDFEIKHDERPIARLDWNTRAKILEKILNERTLKEMLDEHLFDGD
;
A
#
# COMPACT_ATOMS: atom_id res chain seq x y z
N MET A 1 -13.63 21.47 -13.06
CA MET A 1 -12.82 20.28 -13.38
C MET A 1 -12.42 19.62 -12.07
N MET A 2 -12.84 18.37 -11.82
CA MET A 2 -12.40 17.63 -10.62
C MET A 2 -10.98 17.12 -10.86
N ASP A 3 -10.11 17.34 -9.88
CA ASP A 3 -8.75 16.82 -9.89
C ASP A 3 -8.73 15.28 -9.77
N ASP A 4 -7.79 14.62 -10.45
CA ASP A 4 -7.67 13.17 -10.45
C ASP A 4 -7.41 12.61 -9.04
N THR A 5 -6.77 13.38 -8.14
CA THR A 5 -6.64 13.03 -6.73
C THR A 5 -8.02 12.83 -6.11
N LYS A 6 -8.90 13.84 -6.23
CA LYS A 6 -10.25 13.78 -5.63
C LYS A 6 -11.06 12.63 -6.20
N ARG A 7 -10.97 12.39 -7.51
CA ARG A 7 -11.66 11.27 -8.17
C ARG A 7 -11.18 9.93 -7.63
N ALA A 8 -9.86 9.74 -7.54
CA ALA A 8 -9.29 8.50 -7.01
C ALA A 8 -9.61 8.28 -5.53
N LEU A 9 -9.63 9.35 -4.72
CA LEU A 9 -10.06 9.28 -3.31
C LEU A 9 -11.51 8.80 -3.16
N LEU A 10 -12.37 9.07 -4.15
CA LEU A 10 -13.77 8.64 -4.21
C LEU A 10 -13.97 7.27 -4.87
N GLY A 11 -12.88 6.58 -5.24
CA GLY A 11 -12.92 5.22 -5.81
C GLY A 11 -12.87 5.14 -7.34
N ASP A 12 -12.57 6.24 -8.04
CA ASP A 12 -12.35 6.20 -9.50
C ASP A 12 -11.04 5.47 -9.83
N ARG A 13 -11.19 4.24 -10.36
CA ARG A 13 -10.08 3.35 -10.71
C ARG A 13 -9.21 3.89 -11.85
N GLU A 14 -9.81 4.61 -12.80
CA GLU A 14 -9.07 5.17 -13.93
C GLU A 14 -8.23 6.37 -13.49
N ALA A 15 -8.77 7.21 -12.60
CA ALA A 15 -7.99 8.28 -11.97
C ALA A 15 -6.85 7.71 -11.12
N ALA A 16 -7.10 6.66 -10.33
CA ALA A 16 -6.07 5.98 -9.56
C ALA A 16 -4.97 5.40 -10.47
N LYS A 17 -5.33 4.83 -11.62
CA LYS A 17 -4.38 4.34 -12.62
C LYS A 17 -3.52 5.47 -13.19
N ARG A 18 -4.12 6.58 -13.65
CA ARG A 18 -3.38 7.75 -14.17
C ARG A 18 -2.36 8.30 -13.16
N LEU A 19 -2.77 8.42 -11.90
CA LEU A 19 -1.87 8.85 -10.82
C LEU A 19 -0.74 7.85 -10.59
N THR A 20 -1.04 6.55 -10.64
CA THR A 20 -0.04 5.49 -10.50
C THR A 20 1.00 5.53 -11.61
N ASP A 21 0.54 5.67 -12.86
CA ASP A 21 1.36 5.80 -14.06
C ASP A 21 2.25 7.07 -13.99
N ALA A 22 1.74 8.15 -13.38
CA ALA A 22 2.49 9.37 -13.08
C ALA A 22 3.42 9.26 -11.85
N GLY A 23 3.49 8.10 -11.19
CA GLY A 23 4.33 7.89 -10.01
C GLY A 23 3.78 8.44 -8.69
N VAL A 24 2.55 8.96 -8.68
CA VAL A 24 1.93 9.62 -7.53
C VAL A 24 1.35 8.59 -6.56
N LEU A 25 1.81 8.63 -5.30
CA LEU A 25 1.24 7.84 -4.21
C LEU A 25 0.23 8.70 -3.43
N LEU A 26 -1.02 8.24 -3.37
CA LEU A 26 -2.08 8.98 -2.68
C LEU A 26 -1.92 8.93 -1.14
N PRO A 27 -2.48 9.92 -0.42
CA PRO A 27 -2.45 9.96 1.05
C PRO A 27 -3.24 8.80 1.69
N CYS A 28 -3.19 8.66 3.01
CA CYS A 28 -3.83 7.57 3.72
C CYS A 28 -5.36 7.54 3.52
N PRO A 29 -5.99 6.37 3.25
CA PRO A 29 -7.44 6.28 3.14
C PRO A 29 -8.20 6.46 4.46
N ARG A 30 -7.53 6.34 5.60
CA ARG A 30 -8.15 6.49 6.92
C ARG A 30 -8.06 7.92 7.47
N CYS A 31 -6.87 8.51 7.45
CA CYS A 31 -6.63 9.82 8.07
C CYS A 31 -6.15 10.90 7.10
N LEU A 32 -6.02 10.61 5.80
CA LEU A 32 -5.45 11.49 4.78
C LEU A 32 -3.99 11.94 5.06
N GLY A 33 -3.31 11.32 6.03
CA GLY A 33 -1.90 11.55 6.33
C GLY A 33 -0.94 11.00 5.27
N LYS A 34 0.36 11.25 5.46
CA LYS A 34 1.41 10.83 4.52
C LYS A 34 1.49 9.30 4.42
N SER A 35 1.74 8.80 3.21
CA SER A 35 1.90 7.38 2.90
C SER A 35 3.25 7.15 2.24
N GLU A 36 3.94 6.09 2.64
CA GLU A 36 5.29 5.79 2.19
C GLU A 36 5.49 4.28 1.96
N PHE A 37 6.43 3.94 1.09
CA PHE A 37 6.92 2.57 0.97
C PHE A 37 7.78 2.23 2.18
N TYR A 38 7.66 1.00 2.65
CA TYR A 38 8.58 0.44 3.63
C TYR A 38 8.98 -0.98 3.21
N VAL A 39 10.14 -1.41 3.68
CA VAL A 39 10.66 -2.77 3.46
C VAL A 39 10.16 -3.65 4.61
N SER A 40 9.45 -4.71 4.27
CA SER A 40 8.95 -5.70 5.24
C SER A 40 9.96 -6.82 5.48
N ASP A 41 10.69 -7.23 4.44
CA ASP A 41 11.66 -8.32 4.48
C ASP A 41 12.73 -8.13 3.38
N VAL A 42 13.93 -8.64 3.62
CA VAL A 42 15.05 -8.63 2.69
C VAL A 42 15.62 -10.04 2.57
N THR A 43 15.67 -10.53 1.35
CA THR A 43 16.40 -11.75 1.01
C THR A 43 17.63 -11.39 0.19
N GLU A 44 18.79 -11.43 0.83
CA GLU A 44 20.07 -11.27 0.15
C GLU A 44 20.52 -12.60 -0.45
N LYS A 45 20.72 -12.64 -1.77
CA LYS A 45 21.23 -13.81 -2.47
C LYS A 45 22.20 -13.36 -3.55
N TYR A 46 23.48 -13.28 -3.23
CA TYR A 46 24.53 -12.87 -4.18
C TYR A 46 24.35 -13.56 -5.54
N PRO A 47 24.35 -12.82 -6.67
CA PRO A 47 24.64 -11.38 -6.82
C PRO A 47 23.43 -10.44 -6.72
N ASN A 48 22.26 -10.93 -6.28
CA ASN A 48 21.00 -10.18 -6.23
C ASN A 48 20.51 -9.95 -4.79
N SER A 49 19.64 -8.97 -4.63
CA SER A 49 18.94 -8.69 -3.38
C SER A 49 17.47 -8.48 -3.68
N ARG A 50 16.62 -9.19 -2.94
CA ARG A 50 15.17 -9.11 -3.04
C ARG A 50 14.63 -8.39 -1.83
N PHE A 51 13.80 -7.39 -2.07
CA PHE A 51 13.14 -6.59 -1.06
C PHE A 51 11.65 -6.82 -1.18
N TRP A 52 11.04 -7.33 -0.12
CA TRP A 52 9.60 -7.36 0.02
C TRP A 52 9.17 -6.02 0.60
N ILE A 53 8.20 -5.37 -0.04
CA ILE A 53 7.76 -4.02 0.32
C ILE A 53 6.25 -3.97 0.54
N GLY A 54 5.83 -2.99 1.35
CA GLY A 54 4.45 -2.59 1.52
C GLY A 54 4.32 -1.06 1.55
N ILE A 55 3.11 -0.57 1.73
CA ILE A 55 2.84 0.86 1.94
C ILE A 55 2.25 1.05 3.34
N VAL A 56 2.72 2.08 4.04
CA VAL A 56 2.28 2.42 5.39
C VAL A 56 1.96 3.90 5.49
N CYS A 57 0.93 4.22 6.27
CA CYS A 57 0.71 5.59 6.73
C CYS A 57 1.63 5.92 7.90
N THR A 58 2.41 7.00 7.78
CA THR A 58 3.33 7.44 8.84
C THR A 58 2.61 7.95 10.08
N GLU A 59 1.35 8.41 9.93
CA GLU A 59 0.54 8.97 11.01
C GLU A 59 -0.23 7.89 11.77
N CYS A 60 -1.18 7.21 11.10
CA CYS A 60 -2.09 6.25 11.75
C CYS A 60 -1.62 4.79 11.66
N LYS A 61 -0.45 4.53 11.07
CA LYS A 61 0.16 3.19 10.90
C LYS A 61 -0.68 2.18 10.11
N LEU A 62 -1.72 2.64 9.41
CA LEU A 62 -2.46 1.81 8.47
C LEU A 62 -1.52 1.28 7.40
N LYS A 63 -1.50 -0.04 7.22
CA LYS A 63 -0.70 -0.72 6.19
C LYS A 63 -1.57 -1.16 5.01
N SER A 64 -0.93 -1.31 3.86
CA SER A 64 -1.52 -1.95 2.67
C SER A 64 -1.99 -3.37 2.99
N VAL A 65 -2.88 -3.92 2.15
CA VAL A 65 -3.41 -5.27 2.33
C VAL A 65 -2.33 -6.34 2.11
N SER A 66 -1.43 -6.10 1.16
CA SER A 66 -0.24 -6.93 0.94
C SER A 66 1.01 -6.17 1.38
N GLU A 67 1.95 -6.89 1.98
CA GLU A 67 3.32 -6.43 2.30
C GLU A 67 4.37 -7.20 1.48
N LYS A 68 3.92 -7.90 0.42
CA LYS A 68 4.71 -8.87 -0.35
C LYS A 68 4.93 -8.45 -1.80
N TYR A 69 5.05 -7.14 -2.06
CA TYR A 69 5.46 -6.68 -3.39
C TYR A 69 6.98 -6.80 -3.50
N LEU A 70 7.48 -7.30 -4.61
CA LEU A 70 8.90 -7.58 -4.81
C LEU A 70 9.60 -6.44 -5.56
N VAL A 71 10.74 -6.01 -5.01
CA VAL A 71 11.76 -5.27 -5.75
C VAL A 71 13.03 -6.12 -5.74
N GLU A 72 13.51 -6.51 -6.92
CA GLU A 72 14.78 -7.22 -7.05
C GLU A 72 15.83 -6.29 -7.66
N ILE A 73 16.96 -6.16 -6.97
CA ILE A 73 18.14 -5.45 -7.45
C ILE A 73 19.23 -6.49 -7.69
N GLY A 74 19.93 -6.40 -8.81
CA GLY A 74 21.04 -7.30 -9.12
C GLY A 74 22.09 -6.61 -9.96
N LYS A 75 23.20 -7.30 -10.25
CA LYS A 75 24.22 -6.76 -11.16
C LYS A 75 23.86 -7.00 -12.63
N ASN A 76 24.14 -6.01 -13.46
CA ASN A 76 24.14 -6.15 -14.91
C ASN A 76 25.45 -6.82 -15.38
N LYS A 77 25.60 -7.01 -16.69
CA LYS A 77 26.81 -7.62 -17.29
C LYS A 77 28.08 -6.77 -17.09
N ASN A 78 27.93 -5.47 -16.83
CA ASN A 78 29.02 -4.52 -16.61
C ASN A 78 29.41 -4.41 -15.14
N GLY A 79 28.68 -5.05 -14.23
CA GLY A 79 28.89 -4.99 -12.79
C GLY A 79 28.11 -3.90 -12.06
N ASP A 80 27.32 -3.08 -12.76
CA ASP A 80 26.48 -2.03 -12.15
C ASP A 80 25.21 -2.63 -11.54
N PHE A 81 24.69 -1.99 -10.49
CA PHE A 81 23.40 -2.36 -9.91
C PHE A 81 22.25 -1.90 -10.81
N GLU A 82 21.35 -2.82 -11.14
CA GLU A 82 20.12 -2.55 -11.87
C GLU A 82 18.92 -3.17 -11.16
N ILE A 83 17.76 -2.53 -11.33
CA ILE A 83 16.49 -3.09 -10.89
C ILE A 83 16.09 -4.18 -11.88
N LYS A 84 16.11 -5.43 -11.42
CA LYS A 84 15.73 -6.62 -12.20
C LYS A 84 14.22 -6.81 -12.21
N HIS A 85 13.54 -6.45 -11.11
CA HIS A 85 12.10 -6.58 -10.94
C HIS A 85 11.57 -5.45 -10.07
N ASP A 86 10.44 -4.86 -10.44
CA ASP A 86 9.86 -3.71 -9.73
C ASP A 86 8.34 -3.77 -9.62
N GLU A 87 7.84 -4.17 -8.46
CA GLU A 87 6.40 -4.19 -8.16
C GLU A 87 5.92 -2.93 -7.42
N ARG A 88 6.76 -1.89 -7.27
CA ARG A 88 6.31 -0.61 -6.70
C ARG A 88 5.10 -0.03 -7.43
N PRO A 89 4.97 -0.11 -8.77
CA PRO A 89 3.77 0.36 -9.46
C PRO A 89 2.51 -0.43 -9.08
N ILE A 90 2.63 -1.75 -8.86
CA ILE A 90 1.51 -2.61 -8.46
C ILE A 90 1.06 -2.25 -7.03
N ALA A 91 2.02 -2.14 -6.11
CA ALA A 91 1.78 -1.70 -4.75
C ALA A 91 1.08 -0.32 -4.70
N ARG A 92 1.57 0.63 -5.51
CA ARG A 92 0.99 1.96 -5.63
C ARG A 92 -0.43 1.92 -6.21
N LEU A 93 -0.69 1.09 -7.22
CA LEU A 93 -2.03 0.94 -7.79
C LEU A 93 -3.02 0.41 -6.77
N ASP A 94 -2.64 -0.63 -6.03
CA ASP A 94 -3.48 -1.23 -4.99
C ASP A 94 -3.80 -0.21 -3.89
N TRP A 95 -2.81 0.58 -3.46
CA TRP A 95 -3.02 1.66 -2.50
C TRP A 95 -3.91 2.77 -3.06
N ASN A 96 -3.65 3.22 -4.29
CA ASN A 96 -4.38 4.32 -4.91
C ASN A 96 -5.83 3.95 -5.23
N THR A 97 -6.11 2.68 -5.54
CA THR A 97 -7.46 2.16 -5.79
C THR A 97 -8.27 2.02 -4.50
N ARG A 98 -7.61 1.76 -3.36
CA ARG A 98 -8.18 1.73 -1.99
C ARG A 98 -9.26 0.69 -1.70
N ALA A 99 -9.89 0.07 -2.70
CA ALA A 99 -11.05 -0.82 -2.53
C ALA A 99 -10.85 -1.88 -1.43
N LYS A 100 -9.78 -2.69 -1.54
CA LYS A 100 -9.47 -3.74 -0.55
C LYS A 100 -9.08 -3.18 0.82
N ILE A 101 -8.51 -1.97 0.87
CA ILE A 101 -8.11 -1.32 2.13
C ILE A 101 -9.37 -0.82 2.86
N LEU A 102 -10.33 -0.26 2.12
CA LEU A 102 -11.60 0.19 2.67
C LEU A 102 -12.44 -0.99 3.19
N GLU A 103 -12.48 -2.11 2.47
CA GLU A 103 -13.07 -3.37 2.96
C GLU A 103 -12.43 -3.81 4.28
N LYS A 104 -11.10 -3.81 4.37
CA LYS A 104 -10.38 -4.12 5.61
C LYS A 104 -10.74 -3.17 6.76
N ILE A 105 -10.80 -1.86 6.50
CA ILE A 105 -11.16 -0.85 7.51
C ILE A 105 -12.59 -1.06 8.03
N LEU A 106 -13.54 -1.33 7.12
CA LEU A 106 -14.94 -1.60 7.48
C LEU A 106 -15.05 -2.85 8.35
N ASN A 107 -14.38 -3.94 7.96
CA ASN A 107 -14.39 -5.18 8.73
C ASN A 107 -13.77 -5.01 10.14
N GLU A 108 -12.64 -4.30 10.26
CA GLU A 108 -12.03 -3.99 11.56
C GLU A 108 -12.99 -3.19 12.47
N ARG A 109 -13.74 -2.26 11.89
CA ARG A 109 -14.73 -1.46 12.62
C ARG A 109 -15.91 -2.30 13.10
N THR A 110 -16.49 -3.12 12.22
CA THR A 110 -17.61 -4.01 12.57
C THR A 110 -17.22 -5.00 13.67
N LEU A 111 -16.02 -5.59 13.60
CA LEU A 111 -15.52 -6.49 14.64
C LEU A 111 -15.40 -5.79 16.00
N LYS A 112 -14.95 -4.52 16.01
CA LYS A 112 -14.86 -3.75 17.25
C LYS A 112 -16.25 -3.47 17.84
N GLU A 113 -17.21 -3.07 17.01
CA GLU A 113 -18.59 -2.81 17.44
C GLU A 113 -19.22 -4.08 18.05
N MET A 114 -19.01 -5.26 17.44
CA MET A 114 -19.49 -6.55 17.98
C MET A 114 -18.84 -6.94 19.32
N LEU A 115 -17.54 -6.65 19.50
CA LEU A 115 -16.82 -6.94 20.74
C LEU A 115 -17.22 -5.99 21.88
N ASP A 116 -17.44 -4.71 21.55
CA ASP A 116 -17.89 -3.71 22.50
C ASP A 116 -19.31 -4.06 23.01
N GLU A 117 -20.21 -4.57 22.16
CA GLU A 117 -21.56 -5.01 22.57
C GLU A 117 -21.56 -6.24 23.49
N HIS A 118 -20.67 -7.22 23.28
CA HIS A 118 -20.59 -8.43 24.13
C HIS A 118 -19.98 -8.19 25.52
N LEU A 119 -19.44 -7.00 25.79
CA LEU A 119 -18.88 -6.62 27.10
C LEU A 119 -19.92 -5.99 28.05
N PHE A 120 -21.15 -5.74 27.61
CA PHE A 120 -22.21 -5.11 28.41
C PHE A 120 -23.30 -6.08 28.95
N ASP A 121 -23.25 -7.37 28.62
CA ASP A 121 -24.22 -8.38 29.12
C ASP A 121 -23.73 -9.11 30.39
N GLY A 122 -23.14 -8.37 31.33
CA GLY A 122 -22.58 -8.93 32.56
C GLY A 122 -22.82 -8.06 33.79
N ASP A 123 -24.09 -7.79 34.11
CA ASP A 123 -24.58 -7.37 35.43
C ASP A 123 -25.53 -8.42 36.00
#